data_AF-A0A7J5QFY5-F1
#
_entry.id   AF-A0A7J5QFY5-F1
#
_cell.length_a   1.000
_cell.length_b   1.000
_cell.length_c   1.000
_cell.angle_alpha   90.00
_cell.angle_beta   90.00
_cell.angle_gamma   90.00
#
_symmetry.space_group_name_H-M   'P 1'
#
loop_
_entity.id
_entity.type
_entity.pdbx_description
1 polymer ?
#
loop_
_entity_poly.entity_id
_entity_poly.type
_entity_poly.pdbx_seq_one_letter_code
_entity_poly.pdbx_strand_id
1 'polypeptide(L)'
;MDKDFESIRSKVLKLQALAERGEKGEAINARRLLDQLLAKYGVSLEEIVEAQEEKQPYTFNVKENGYGFTLFTQCYFNVTNEKRMSYRQRRRYVTVELTKMQYVELQALYDWHYKQLTKDMKRMQKEFTEAYIQKHRIFGKHGDDNSEEERELSPEDLQRLLRMLNYMDSMEDTSYYKQIGNASSSD
;
A
#
# COMPACT_ATOMS: atom_id res chain seq x y z
N MET A 1 11.55 3.92 -17.78
CA MET A 1 12.33 4.83 -16.91
C MET A 1 12.47 4.08 -15.60
N ASP A 2 13.51 3.26 -15.49
CA ASP A 2 13.73 2.41 -14.31
C ASP A 2 14.16 3.30 -13.15
N LYS A 3 13.24 3.52 -12.21
CA LYS A 3 13.62 3.93 -10.87
C LYS A 3 14.14 2.67 -10.20
N ASP A 4 15.43 2.39 -10.37
CA ASP A 4 16.08 1.33 -9.60
C ASP A 4 15.92 1.68 -8.12
N PHE A 5 15.10 0.88 -7.43
CA PHE A 5 14.94 1.00 -6.01
C PHE A 5 16.29 0.65 -5.36
N GLU A 6 16.81 1.57 -4.56
CA GLU A 6 17.99 1.31 -3.75
C GLU A 6 17.70 0.15 -2.77
N SER A 7 18.49 -0.92 -2.87
CA SER A 7 18.38 -2.06 -1.98
C SER A 7 18.66 -1.67 -0.52
N ILE A 8 18.10 -2.43 0.44
CA ILE A 8 18.33 -2.15 1.86
C ILE A 8 19.82 -2.30 2.18
N ARG A 9 20.49 -3.27 1.56
CA ARG A 9 21.94 -3.43 1.67
C ARG A 9 22.68 -2.17 1.25
N SER A 10 22.35 -1.63 0.06
CA SER A 10 22.98 -0.40 -0.45
C SER A 10 22.73 0.78 0.49
N LYS A 11 21.50 0.93 0.97
CA LYS A 11 21.13 2.00 1.91
C LYS A 11 21.86 1.90 3.25
N VAL A 12 21.97 0.69 3.79
CA VAL A 12 22.71 0.41 5.04
C VAL A 12 24.18 0.74 4.86
N LEU A 13 24.82 0.30 3.78
CA LEU A 13 26.23 0.57 3.49
C LEU A 13 26.50 2.06 3.31
N LYS A 14 25.60 2.80 2.65
CA LYS A 14 25.72 4.26 2.52
C LYS A 14 25.56 4.98 3.85
N LEU A 15 24.56 4.59 4.65
CA LEU A 15 24.36 5.16 6.00
C LEU A 15 25.55 4.86 6.91
N GLN A 16 26.12 3.67 6.83
CA GLN A 16 27.34 3.31 7.56
C GLN A 16 28.50 4.20 7.14
N ALA A 17 28.78 4.31 5.84
CA ALA A 17 29.86 5.14 5.32
C ALA A 17 29.70 6.61 5.73
N LEU A 18 28.45 7.12 5.70
CA LEU A 18 28.14 8.49 6.12
C LEU A 18 28.29 8.68 7.64
N ALA A 19 27.93 7.67 8.43
CA ALA A 19 28.10 7.69 9.88
C ALA A 19 29.58 7.57 10.31
N GLU A 20 30.46 7.06 9.44
CA GLU A 20 31.90 6.94 9.68
C GLU A 20 32.69 8.15 9.16
N ARG A 21 32.30 8.73 8.02
CA ARG A 21 33.07 9.77 7.31
C ARG A 21 32.42 11.15 7.33
N GLY A 22 31.15 11.27 7.74
CA GLY A 22 30.40 12.53 7.74
C GLY A 22 30.88 13.50 8.83
N GLU A 23 30.53 14.78 8.68
CA GLU A 23 30.92 15.81 9.63
C GLU A 23 29.88 15.97 10.76
N LYS A 24 30.34 15.87 12.02
CA LYS A 24 29.58 16.12 13.26
C LYS A 24 28.10 15.70 13.20
N GLY A 25 27.21 16.63 12.86
CA GLY A 25 25.76 16.43 12.87
C GLY A 25 25.26 15.45 11.82
N GLU A 26 25.91 15.41 10.65
CA GLU A 26 25.58 14.47 9.59
C GLU A 26 25.89 13.02 10.00
N ALA A 27 27.07 12.79 10.58
CA ALA A 27 27.47 11.47 11.07
C ALA A 27 26.55 10.97 12.20
N ILE A 28 26.20 11.83 13.15
CA ILE A 28 25.27 11.49 14.25
C ILE A 28 23.89 11.12 13.71
N ASN A 29 23.35 11.91 12.77
CA ASN A 29 22.05 11.61 12.19
C ASN A 29 22.08 10.34 11.33
N ALA A 30 23.14 10.11 10.56
CA ALA A 30 23.34 8.89 9.79
C ALA A 30 23.41 7.65 10.69
N ARG A 31 24.14 7.72 11.81
CA ARG A 31 24.20 6.63 12.81
C ARG A 31 22.81 6.33 13.38
N ARG A 32 22.07 7.37 13.78
CA ARG A 32 20.71 7.22 14.30
C ARG A 32 19.77 6.57 13.28
N LEU A 33 19.85 6.97 12.01
CA LEU A 33 19.04 6.40 10.92
C LEU A 33 19.42 4.94 10.64
N LEU A 34 20.72 4.62 10.68
CA LEU A 34 21.23 3.26 10.55
C LEU A 34 20.66 2.36 11.67
N ASP A 35 20.79 2.78 12.92
CA ASP A 35 20.30 2.02 14.09
C ASP A 35 18.79 1.78 14.02
N GLN A 36 18.02 2.80 13.61
CA GLN A 36 16.57 2.68 13.40
C GLN A 36 16.22 1.67 12.31
N LEU A 37 16.99 1.64 11.21
CA LEU A 37 16.76 0.74 10.10
C LEU A 37 17.06 -0.71 10.51
N LEU A 38 18.19 -0.95 11.17
CA LEU A 38 18.60 -2.25 11.69
C LEU A 38 17.57 -2.78 12.71
N ALA A 39 17.18 -1.94 13.67
CA ALA A 39 16.19 -2.29 14.69
C ALA A 39 14.81 -2.60 14.10
N LYS A 40 14.39 -1.86 13.06
CA LYS A 40 13.10 -2.08 12.39
C LYS A 40 13.00 -3.48 11.76
N TYR A 41 14.11 -3.99 11.22
CA TYR A 41 14.15 -5.29 10.56
C TYR A 41 14.70 -6.41 11.45
N GLY A 42 15.10 -6.10 12.68
CA GLY A 42 15.64 -7.08 13.63
C GLY A 42 16.92 -7.73 13.14
N VAL A 43 17.81 -6.93 12.53
CA VAL A 43 19.06 -7.42 11.91
C VAL A 43 20.27 -6.63 12.40
N SER A 44 21.42 -7.28 12.49
CA SER A 44 22.69 -6.59 12.81
C SER A 44 23.36 -6.06 11.53
N LEU A 45 24.34 -5.15 11.71
CA LEU A 45 25.12 -4.63 10.59
C LEU A 45 25.95 -5.75 9.93
N GLU A 46 26.54 -6.62 10.75
CA GLU A 46 27.34 -7.76 10.33
C GLU A 46 26.48 -8.73 9.50
N GLU A 47 25.27 -9.05 9.93
CA GLU A 47 24.34 -9.91 9.18
C GLU A 47 24.02 -9.37 7.76
N ILE A 48 24.02 -8.04 7.58
CA ILE A 48 23.80 -7.40 6.28
C ILE A 48 25.07 -7.38 5.42
N VAL A 49 26.22 -7.12 6.05
CA VAL A 49 27.51 -6.99 5.34
C VAL A 49 28.00 -8.36 4.89
N GLU A 50 27.92 -9.37 5.76
CA GLU A 50 28.46 -10.71 5.53
C GLU A 50 27.63 -11.58 4.59
N ALA A 51 26.48 -11.09 4.10
CA ALA A 51 25.65 -11.71 3.07
C ALA A 51 25.59 -13.25 3.18
N GLN A 52 24.92 -13.74 4.22
CA GLN A 52 24.68 -15.16 4.36
C GLN A 52 23.77 -15.65 3.23
N GLU A 53 24.33 -16.45 2.33
CA GLU A 53 23.61 -17.10 1.21
C GLU A 53 22.73 -18.27 1.66
N GLU A 54 22.85 -18.69 2.93
CA GLU A 54 22.03 -19.76 3.48
C GLU A 54 20.57 -19.32 3.58
N LYS A 55 19.67 -20.13 2.97
CA LYS A 55 18.23 -19.90 3.06
C LYS A 55 17.68 -20.49 4.36
N GLN A 56 16.87 -19.71 5.05
CA GLN A 56 16.15 -20.13 6.25
C GLN A 56 14.64 -19.86 6.11
N PRO A 57 13.78 -20.58 6.84
CA PRO A 57 12.34 -20.34 6.81
C PRO A 57 11.97 -19.06 7.57
N TYR A 58 11.42 -18.08 6.86
CA TYR A 58 10.89 -16.84 7.45
C TYR A 58 9.38 -16.77 7.31
N THR A 59 8.69 -16.32 8.36
CA THR A 59 7.23 -16.22 8.40
C THR A 59 6.77 -14.76 8.38
N PHE A 60 5.92 -14.45 7.42
CA PHE A 60 5.36 -13.12 7.19
C PHE A 60 3.89 -13.08 7.60
N ASN A 61 3.46 -11.94 8.17
CA ASN A 61 2.06 -11.66 8.42
C ASN A 61 1.45 -10.93 7.21
N VAL A 62 0.91 -11.72 6.28
CA VAL A 62 0.34 -11.27 5.02
C VAL A 62 -1.15 -11.01 5.20
N LYS A 63 -1.58 -9.77 4.96
CA LYS A 63 -2.93 -9.32 5.29
C LYS A 63 -3.99 -10.07 4.49
N GLU A 64 -5.02 -10.53 5.19
CA GLU A 64 -6.09 -11.37 4.65
C GLU A 64 -7.21 -10.49 4.08
N ASN A 65 -6.89 -9.76 3.02
CA ASN A 65 -7.79 -8.76 2.44
C ASN A 65 -7.77 -8.78 0.91
N GLY A 66 -7.99 -9.93 0.27
CA GLY A 66 -8.17 -10.09 -1.19
C GLY A 66 -6.95 -9.80 -2.08
N TYR A 67 -6.19 -8.73 -1.78
CA TYR A 67 -5.01 -8.26 -2.50
C TYR A 67 -3.71 -8.42 -1.71
N GLY A 68 -3.77 -8.61 -0.39
CA GLY A 68 -2.58 -8.72 0.46
C GLY A 68 -1.64 -9.85 0.04
N PHE A 69 -2.17 -11.03 -0.27
CA PHE A 69 -1.37 -12.18 -0.73
C PHE A 69 -0.83 -11.98 -2.16
N THR A 70 -1.63 -11.40 -3.05
CA THR A 70 -1.20 -11.04 -4.42
C THR A 70 -0.03 -10.07 -4.37
N LEU A 71 -0.12 -9.00 -3.58
CA LEU A 71 0.95 -8.03 -3.41
C LEU A 71 2.22 -8.67 -2.83
N PHE A 72 2.07 -9.49 -1.77
CA PHE A 72 3.19 -10.21 -1.16
C PHE A 72 3.93 -11.07 -2.18
N THR A 73 3.18 -11.84 -2.99
CA THR A 73 3.76 -12.73 -4.00
C THR A 73 4.54 -11.96 -5.07
N GLN A 74 4.05 -10.79 -5.51
CA GLN A 74 4.77 -9.95 -6.45
C GLN A 74 6.04 -9.35 -5.84
N CYS A 75 5.98 -8.92 -4.58
CA CYS A 75 7.17 -8.47 -3.85
C CYS A 75 8.21 -9.60 -3.74
N TYR A 76 7.77 -10.84 -3.48
CA TYR A 76 8.64 -12.01 -3.43
C TYR A 76 9.38 -12.22 -4.75
N PHE A 77 8.66 -12.21 -5.88
CA PHE A 77 9.30 -12.39 -7.20
C PHE A 77 10.25 -11.24 -7.55
N ASN A 78 9.92 -10.01 -7.14
CA ASN A 78 10.80 -8.87 -7.34
C ASN A 78 12.12 -9.01 -6.59
N VAL A 79 12.07 -9.42 -5.31
CA VAL A 79 13.26 -9.55 -4.45
C VAL A 79 14.09 -10.79 -4.77
N THR A 80 13.43 -11.92 -5.04
CA THR A 80 14.13 -13.20 -5.24
C THR A 80 14.52 -13.45 -6.68
N ASN A 81 13.88 -12.76 -7.64
CA ASN A 81 13.97 -13.03 -9.07
C ASN A 81 13.62 -14.48 -9.45
N GLU A 82 12.90 -15.18 -8.57
CA GLU A 82 12.46 -16.56 -8.78
C GLU A 82 11.22 -16.60 -9.67
N LYS A 83 11.06 -17.68 -10.44
CA LYS A 83 9.86 -17.88 -11.29
C LYS A 83 8.67 -18.46 -10.54
N ARG A 84 8.90 -19.08 -9.38
CA ARG A 84 7.90 -19.78 -8.58
C ARG A 84 8.20 -19.57 -7.10
N MET A 85 7.15 -19.44 -6.31
CA MET A 85 7.24 -19.29 -4.86
C MET A 85 6.78 -20.59 -4.21
N SER A 86 7.68 -21.27 -3.51
CA SER A 86 7.33 -22.36 -2.61
C SER A 86 7.03 -21.76 -1.23
N TYR A 87 5.86 -22.07 -0.67
CA TYR A 87 5.44 -21.52 0.61
C TYR A 87 4.57 -22.49 1.40
N ARG A 88 4.58 -22.32 2.73
CA ARG A 88 3.56 -22.90 3.62
C ARG A 88 2.67 -21.76 4.11
N GLN A 89 1.35 -21.96 4.12
CA GLN A 89 0.41 -20.96 4.58
C GLN A 89 -0.49 -21.49 5.69
N ARG A 90 -0.70 -20.66 6.72
CA ARG A 90 -1.70 -20.87 7.76
C ARG A 90 -2.41 -19.56 8.06
N ARG A 91 -3.67 -19.43 7.62
CA ARG A 91 -4.43 -18.17 7.65
C ARG A 91 -3.62 -17.05 6.98
N ARG A 92 -3.43 -15.92 7.67
CA ARG A 92 -2.62 -14.77 7.26
C ARG A 92 -1.10 -14.96 7.36
N TYR A 93 -0.60 -16.10 7.82
CA TYR A 93 0.84 -16.33 7.97
C TYR A 93 1.39 -17.14 6.80
N VAL A 94 2.39 -16.60 6.12
CA VAL A 94 3.05 -17.22 4.96
C VAL A 94 4.52 -17.44 5.29
N THR A 95 4.98 -18.68 5.19
CA THR A 95 6.38 -19.07 5.43
C THR A 95 7.06 -19.41 4.10
N VAL A 96 8.19 -18.78 3.83
CA VAL A 96 9.03 -18.99 2.64
C VAL A 96 10.50 -19.15 3.04
N GLU A 97 11.28 -19.83 2.21
CA GLU A 97 12.73 -19.97 2.41
C GLU A 97 13.47 -18.86 1.67
N LEU A 98 14.25 -18.07 2.41
CA LEU A 98 14.93 -16.89 1.92
C LEU A 98 16.30 -16.76 2.57
N THR A 99 17.24 -16.10 1.89
CA THR A 99 18.42 -15.58 2.58
C THR A 99 18.01 -14.47 3.54
N LYS A 100 18.84 -14.18 4.55
CA LYS A 100 18.57 -13.09 5.50
C LYS A 100 18.31 -11.77 4.79
N MET A 101 19.10 -11.47 3.75
CA MET A 101 18.94 -10.25 2.95
C MET A 101 17.62 -10.22 2.18
N GLN A 102 17.25 -11.32 1.52
CA GLN A 102 15.96 -11.40 0.82
C GLN A 102 14.78 -11.26 1.78
N TYR A 103 14.88 -11.80 3.00
CA TYR A 103 13.87 -11.62 4.03
C TYR A 103 13.66 -10.13 4.38
N VAL A 104 14.75 -9.41 4.66
CA VAL A 104 14.72 -7.99 5.03
C VAL A 104 14.14 -7.15 3.88
N GLU A 105 14.58 -7.41 2.65
CA GLU A 105 14.09 -6.70 1.46
C GLU A 105 12.62 -6.97 1.18
N LEU A 106 12.20 -8.25 1.23
CA LEU A 106 10.81 -8.61 1.04
C LEU A 106 9.90 -8.00 2.09
N GLN A 107 10.30 -8.04 3.37
CA GLN A 107 9.50 -7.45 4.45
C GLN A 107 9.32 -5.95 4.24
N ALA A 108 10.42 -5.24 3.94
CA ALA A 108 10.37 -3.80 3.71
C ALA A 108 9.50 -3.41 2.52
N LEU A 109 9.68 -4.10 1.39
CA LEU A 109 8.98 -3.81 0.15
C LEU A 109 7.48 -4.06 0.33
N TYR A 110 7.12 -5.19 0.92
CA TYR A 110 5.73 -5.53 1.21
C TYR A 110 5.08 -4.52 2.16
N ASP A 111 5.71 -4.22 3.30
CA ASP A 111 5.15 -3.30 4.30
C ASP A 111 4.90 -1.89 3.71
N TRP A 112 5.85 -1.41 2.90
CA TRP A 112 5.74 -0.10 2.26
C TRP A 112 4.62 -0.07 1.22
N HIS A 113 4.62 -1.02 0.28
CA HIS A 113 3.59 -1.05 -0.76
C HIS A 113 2.21 -1.36 -0.20
N TYR A 114 2.10 -2.21 0.82
CA TYR A 114 0.81 -2.50 1.44
C TYR A 114 0.22 -1.25 2.11
N LYS A 115 1.06 -0.47 2.82
CA LYS A 115 0.64 0.80 3.40
C LYS A 115 0.17 1.79 2.33
N GLN A 116 0.91 1.91 1.23
CA GLN A 116 0.58 2.82 0.14
C GLN A 116 -0.70 2.39 -0.58
N LEU A 117 -0.81 1.12 -0.96
CA LEU A 117 -2.00 0.54 -1.59
C LEU A 117 -3.24 0.73 -0.70
N THR A 118 -3.12 0.49 0.61
CA THR A 118 -4.25 0.70 1.54
C THR A 118 -4.70 2.16 1.58
N LYS A 119 -3.76 3.11 1.54
CA LYS A 119 -4.08 4.55 1.47
C LYS A 119 -4.80 4.88 0.16
N ASP A 120 -4.30 4.36 -0.96
CA ASP A 120 -4.88 4.59 -2.29
C ASP A 120 -6.28 3.97 -2.41
N MET A 121 -6.48 2.76 -1.88
CA MET A 121 -7.78 2.08 -1.84
C MET A 121 -8.80 2.88 -1.01
N LYS A 122 -8.43 3.40 0.16
CA LYS A 122 -9.34 4.21 0.98
C LYS A 122 -9.76 5.49 0.27
N ARG A 123 -8.82 6.17 -0.39
CA ARG A 123 -9.13 7.36 -1.20
C ARG A 123 -10.08 7.00 -2.36
N MET A 124 -9.73 5.95 -3.11
CA MET A 124 -10.53 5.48 -4.24
C MET A 124 -11.94 5.10 -3.81
N GLN A 125 -12.10 4.35 -2.71
CA GLN A 125 -13.42 3.97 -2.18
C GLN A 125 -14.28 5.21 -1.87
N LYS A 126 -13.70 6.19 -1.19
CA LYS A 126 -14.41 7.45 -0.88
C LYS A 126 -14.85 8.16 -2.15
N GLU A 127 -13.92 8.43 -3.07
CA GLU A 127 -14.17 9.17 -4.31
C GLU A 127 -15.14 8.41 -5.24
N PHE A 128 -15.04 7.07 -5.29
CA PHE A 128 -15.93 6.22 -6.08
C PHE A 128 -17.35 6.21 -5.51
N THR A 129 -17.52 6.13 -4.19
CA THR A 129 -18.85 6.23 -3.56
C THR A 129 -19.48 7.59 -3.80
N GLU A 130 -18.72 8.69 -3.69
CA GLU A 130 -19.21 10.04 -3.98
C GLU A 130 -19.64 10.16 -5.45
N ALA A 131 -18.82 9.69 -6.39
CA ALA A 131 -19.14 9.64 -7.82
C ALA A 131 -20.42 8.84 -8.11
N TYR A 132 -20.61 7.69 -7.46
CA TYR A 132 -21.82 6.87 -7.60
C TYR A 132 -23.07 7.63 -7.13
N ILE A 133 -23.01 8.26 -5.97
CA ILE A 133 -24.11 9.09 -5.44
C ILE A 133 -24.46 10.21 -6.42
N GLN A 134 -23.46 10.90 -6.97
CA GLN A 134 -23.64 11.97 -7.96
C GLN A 134 -24.29 11.44 -9.25
N LYS A 135 -23.79 10.33 -9.80
CA LYS A 135 -24.32 9.73 -11.04
C LYS A 135 -25.79 9.35 -10.92
N HIS A 136 -26.15 8.65 -9.85
CA HIS A 136 -27.51 8.15 -9.63
C HIS A 136 -28.41 9.14 -8.88
N ARG A 137 -27.93 10.36 -8.62
CA ARG A 137 -28.64 11.45 -7.96
C ARG A 137 -29.27 11.04 -6.62
N ILE A 138 -28.51 10.31 -5.80
CA ILE A 138 -28.96 9.79 -4.50
C ILE A 138 -28.83 10.90 -3.45
N PHE A 139 -29.62 11.96 -3.60
CA PHE A 139 -29.61 13.12 -2.71
C PHE A 139 -30.78 13.11 -1.73
N GLY A 140 -30.63 13.81 -0.61
CA GLY A 140 -31.73 14.11 0.30
C GLY A 140 -32.80 14.99 -0.37
N LYS A 141 -34.04 14.92 0.11
CA LYS A 141 -35.15 15.75 -0.39
C LYS A 141 -35.17 17.17 0.18
N HIS A 142 -34.39 17.42 1.23
CA HIS A 142 -34.19 18.75 1.78
C HIS A 142 -33.01 19.36 1.01
N GLY A 143 -33.22 20.55 0.44
CA GLY A 143 -32.13 21.33 -0.12
C GLY A 143 -31.11 21.57 0.99
N ASP A 144 -29.84 21.39 0.66
CA ASP A 144 -28.77 21.77 1.57
C ASP A 144 -28.90 23.29 1.78
N ASP A 145 -29.37 23.72 2.96
CA ASP A 145 -29.45 25.13 3.37
C ASP A 145 -28.06 25.73 3.64
N ASN A 146 -27.00 24.99 3.29
CA ASN A 146 -25.64 25.47 3.29
C ASN A 146 -25.41 26.35 2.06
N SER A 147 -25.42 27.66 2.29
CA SER A 147 -24.65 28.61 1.49
C SER A 147 -23.16 28.28 1.65
N GLU A 148 -22.66 27.25 0.96
CA GLU A 148 -21.22 27.05 0.84
C GLU A 148 -20.68 28.30 0.13
N GLU A 149 -19.89 29.11 0.85
CA GLU A 149 -19.17 30.24 0.27
C GLU A 149 -18.39 29.74 -0.95
N GLU A 150 -18.52 30.44 -2.08
CA GLU A 150 -17.76 30.16 -3.30
C GLU A 150 -16.27 30.25 -2.99
N ARG A 151 -15.66 29.10 -2.68
CA ARG A 151 -14.21 28.97 -2.47
C ARG A 151 -13.54 28.59 -3.77
N GLU A 152 -12.37 29.15 -4.01
CA GLU A 152 -11.54 28.78 -5.16
C GLU A 152 -11.15 27.30 -5.09
N LEU A 153 -11.24 26.60 -6.23
CA LEU A 153 -10.82 25.22 -6.34
C LEU A 153 -9.28 25.15 -6.33
N SER A 154 -8.72 24.38 -5.40
CA SER A 154 -7.29 24.07 -5.43
C SER A 154 -6.96 23.11 -6.58
N PRO A 155 -5.69 23.02 -7.00
CA PRO A 155 -5.26 22.01 -7.97
C PRO A 155 -5.58 20.56 -7.54
N GLU A 156 -5.57 20.29 -6.22
CA GLU A 156 -5.93 18.98 -5.68
C GLU A 156 -7.43 18.71 -5.80
N ASP A 157 -8.27 19.72 -5.56
CA ASP A 157 -9.72 19.63 -5.76
C ASP A 157 -10.05 19.34 -7.23
N LEU A 158 -9.39 20.04 -8.17
CA LEU A 158 -9.59 19.79 -9.60
C LEU A 158 -9.20 18.36 -10.00
N GLN A 159 -8.06 17.86 -9.50
CA GLN A 159 -7.66 16.47 -9.76
C GLN A 159 -8.64 15.46 -9.16
N ARG A 160 -9.20 15.73 -7.97
CA ARG A 160 -10.24 14.89 -7.36
C ARG A 160 -11.50 14.87 -8.24
N LEU A 161 -11.97 16.03 -8.69
CA LEU A 161 -13.13 16.12 -9.57
C LEU A 161 -12.91 15.35 -10.89
N LEU A 162 -11.74 15.48 -11.51
CA LEU A 162 -11.39 14.72 -12.72
C LEU A 162 -11.40 13.19 -12.48
N ARG A 163 -10.90 12.71 -11.34
CA ARG A 163 -10.99 11.29 -10.98
C ARG A 163 -12.43 10.83 -10.80
N MET A 164 -13.24 11.64 -10.12
CA MET A 164 -14.66 11.35 -9.92
C MET A 164 -15.41 11.28 -11.24
N LEU A 165 -15.16 12.19 -12.19
CA LEU A 165 -15.74 12.14 -13.53
C LEU A 165 -15.40 10.83 -14.26
N ASN A 166 -14.13 10.40 -14.19
CA ASN A 166 -13.73 9.11 -14.77
C ASN A 166 -14.42 7.92 -14.08
N TYR A 167 -14.61 7.96 -12.76
CA TYR A 167 -15.36 6.92 -12.06
C TYR A 167 -16.82 6.89 -12.52
N MET A 168 -17.47 8.05 -12.61
CA MET A 168 -18.86 8.15 -13.09
C MET A 168 -19.01 7.58 -14.50
N ASP A 169 -18.08 7.88 -15.41
CA ASP A 169 -18.08 7.37 -16.78
C ASP A 169 -17.99 5.84 -16.82
N SER A 170 -17.17 5.24 -15.95
CA SER A 170 -16.98 3.78 -15.88
C SER A 170 -18.12 2.99 -15.22
N MET A 171 -19.03 3.66 -14.52
CA MET A 171 -20.14 2.99 -13.80
C MET A 171 -21.30 2.65 -14.71
N GLU A 172 -22.10 1.64 -14.35
CA GLU A 172 -23.36 1.38 -15.03
C GLU A 172 -24.35 2.54 -14.85
N ASP A 173 -25.10 2.87 -15.90
CA ASP A 173 -26.17 3.87 -15.84
C ASP A 173 -27.52 3.19 -15.66
N THR A 174 -27.81 2.84 -14.41
CA THR A 174 -29.04 2.16 -14.02
C THR A 174 -29.88 3.02 -13.07
N SER A 175 -31.19 2.82 -13.09
CA SER A 175 -32.14 3.55 -12.27
C SER A 175 -32.91 2.59 -11.36
N TYR A 176 -33.09 2.96 -10.10
CA TYR A 176 -33.91 2.22 -9.16
C TYR A 176 -35.39 2.54 -9.40
N TYR A 177 -36.17 1.51 -9.76
CA TYR A 177 -37.63 1.59 -9.83
C TYR A 177 -38.20 1.02 -8.53
N LYS A 178 -39.07 1.80 -7.86
CA LYS A 178 -39.74 1.35 -6.63
C LYS A 178 -40.46 0.04 -6.90
N GLN A 179 -40.09 -0.99 -6.15
CA GLN A 179 -40.84 -2.24 -6.16
C GLN A 179 -42.18 -1.99 -5.47
N ILE A 180 -43.27 -1.97 -6.25
CA ILE A 180 -44.62 -2.02 -5.69
C ILE A 180 -44.81 -3.47 -5.21
N GLY A 181 -44.85 -3.67 -3.90
CA GLY A 181 -45.21 -4.98 -3.35
C GLY A 181 -46.64 -5.32 -3.73
N ASN A 182 -46.86 -6.55 -4.21
CA ASN A 182 -48.19 -7.15 -4.32
C ASN A 182 -48.86 -7.14 -2.94
N ALA A 183 -49.65 -6.12 -2.66
CA ALA A 183 -50.52 -6.02 -1.50
C ALA A 183 -51.96 -5.86 -2.02
N SER A 184 -52.53 -6.98 -2.48
CA SER A 184 -53.96 -7.30 -2.76
C SER A 184 -53.94 -8.38 -3.85
N SER A 185 -54.50 -9.58 -3.67
CA SER A 185 -55.88 -9.84 -3.28
C SER A 185 -56.03 -11.22 -2.64
N SER A 186 -56.56 -11.26 -1.42
CA SER A 186 -57.29 -12.40 -0.88
C SER A 186 -58.49 -11.79 -0.16
N ASP A 187 -59.54 -11.55 -0.94
CA ASP A 187 -60.91 -11.48 -0.43
C ASP A 187 -61.49 -12.91 -0.42
#